data_AF-A0A1Q4UL73-F1
#
_entry.id   AF-A0A1Q4UL73-F1
#
_cell.length_a   1.000
_cell.length_b   1.000
_cell.length_c   1.000
_cell.angle_alpha   90.00
_cell.angle_beta   90.00
_cell.angle_gamma   90.00
#
_symmetry.space_group_name_H-M   'P 1'
#
loop_
_entity.id
_entity.type
_entity.pdbx_description
1 polymer ?
#
loop_
_entity_poly.entity_id
_entity_poly.type
_entity_poly.pdbx_seq_one_letter_code
_entity_poly.pdbx_strand_id
1 'polypeptide(L)'
;MTTKNTNDPDRVVIKKYANRRLYNTATSSYVTLDHLAQMVKDNTDFVVYDAKTGDDITRPVLTQIIVEEENKGQNLLPISFLRQLIGFYGDSLQGLLPSYLEQAMRSFAHNQEQMRDYMQDTMHGMFPFGQFEEMNKQNMALFEQTMKMFSPFLAKEQERAQNNGTAPSGTPRPTAPDAAKRDASLDELKSQLEAMQAQLNSLVENKNRK
;
A
#
# COMPACT_ATOMS: atom_id res chain seq x y z
N MET A 1 -34.27 -20.55 -23.87
CA MET A 1 -34.57 -19.17 -24.30
C MET A 1 -33.84 -18.24 -23.36
N THR A 2 -32.67 -17.75 -23.75
CA THR A 2 -31.80 -16.96 -22.87
C THR A 2 -31.96 -15.48 -23.22
N THR A 3 -32.37 -14.71 -22.23
CA THR A 3 -32.76 -13.30 -22.30
C THR A 3 -31.57 -12.42 -22.67
N LYS A 4 -31.66 -11.73 -23.83
CA LYS A 4 -30.85 -10.56 -24.17
C LYS A 4 -31.16 -9.44 -23.18
N ASN A 5 -30.33 -9.25 -22.15
CA ASN A 5 -30.35 -8.06 -21.32
C ASN A 5 -29.35 -7.06 -21.94
N THR A 6 -29.81 -6.30 -22.94
CA THR A 6 -29.00 -5.36 -23.73
C THR A 6 -29.29 -3.90 -23.39
N ASN A 7 -29.54 -3.57 -22.12
CA ASN A 7 -29.68 -2.17 -21.71
C ASN A 7 -29.31 -2.01 -20.24
N ASP A 8 -28.01 -2.03 -19.97
CA ASP A 8 -27.46 -1.30 -18.85
C ASP A 8 -26.85 -0.01 -19.44
N PRO A 9 -27.40 1.19 -19.14
CA PRO A 9 -26.97 2.43 -19.78
C PRO A 9 -25.51 2.79 -19.53
N ASP A 10 -24.86 2.17 -18.53
CA ASP A 10 -23.44 2.39 -18.22
C ASP A 10 -22.49 1.43 -18.94
N ARG A 11 -23.00 0.40 -19.62
CA ARG A 11 -22.12 -0.62 -20.23
C ARG A 11 -21.69 -0.21 -21.64
N VAL A 12 -20.38 -0.07 -21.84
CA VAL A 12 -19.82 0.33 -23.14
C VAL A 12 -19.99 -0.79 -24.16
N VAL A 13 -20.58 -0.47 -25.31
CA VAL A 13 -20.75 -1.44 -26.40
C VAL A 13 -19.68 -1.23 -27.47
N ILE A 14 -18.90 -2.28 -27.72
CA ILE A 14 -17.84 -2.32 -28.73
C ILE A 14 -18.28 -3.20 -29.90
N LYS A 15 -18.11 -2.72 -31.13
CA LYS A 15 -18.33 -3.51 -32.35
C LYS A 15 -17.00 -3.91 -32.98
N LYS A 16 -16.78 -5.21 -33.15
CA LYS A 16 -15.65 -5.75 -33.88
C LYS A 16 -16.03 -5.98 -35.33
N TYR A 17 -15.24 -5.45 -36.25
CA TYR A 17 -15.40 -5.70 -37.67
C TYR A 17 -14.44 -6.82 -38.10
N ALA A 18 -14.57 -7.33 -39.33
CA ALA A 18 -13.78 -8.49 -39.79
C ALA A 18 -12.25 -8.27 -39.79
N ASN A 19 -11.78 -7.03 -39.66
CA ASN A 19 -10.36 -6.68 -39.46
C ASN A 19 -10.03 -6.57 -37.96
N ARG A 20 -8.77 -6.32 -37.57
CA ARG A 20 -8.38 -5.99 -36.17
C ARG A 20 -8.98 -4.67 -35.64
N ARG A 21 -10.06 -4.15 -36.25
CA ARG A 21 -10.69 -2.86 -35.93
C ARG A 21 -11.84 -3.08 -34.95
N LEU A 22 -11.76 -2.37 -33.84
CA LEU A 22 -12.80 -2.28 -32.82
C LEU A 22 -13.34 -0.84 -32.83
N TYR A 23 -14.65 -0.69 -32.64
CA TYR A 23 -15.29 0.62 -32.56
C TYR A 23 -16.13 0.71 -31.30
N ASN A 24 -15.95 1.79 -30.56
CA ASN A 24 -16.79 2.10 -29.43
C ASN A 24 -18.05 2.82 -29.93
N THR A 25 -19.22 2.29 -29.60
CA THR A 25 -20.50 2.87 -30.02
C THR A 25 -20.91 4.09 -29.19
N ALA A 26 -20.42 4.22 -27.95
CA ALA A 26 -20.69 5.37 -27.09
C ALA A 26 -19.92 6.62 -27.55
N THR A 27 -18.64 6.46 -27.88
CA THR A 27 -17.77 7.57 -28.33
C THR A 27 -17.66 7.67 -29.84
N SER A 28 -18.22 6.70 -30.59
CA SER A 28 -18.11 6.61 -32.05
C SER A 28 -16.66 6.64 -32.57
N SER A 29 -15.71 6.13 -31.77
CA SER A 29 -14.28 6.20 -32.04
C SER A 29 -13.66 4.82 -32.24
N TYR A 30 -12.52 4.79 -32.95
CA TYR A 30 -11.68 3.61 -33.05
C TYR A 30 -11.05 3.29 -31.70
N VAL A 31 -11.01 2.00 -31.38
CA VAL A 31 -10.44 1.46 -30.14
C VAL A 31 -9.44 0.38 -30.49
N THR A 32 -8.36 0.29 -29.72
CA THR A 32 -7.37 -0.79 -29.80
C THR A 32 -7.61 -1.81 -28.69
N LEU A 33 -6.98 -2.98 -28.79
CA LEU A 33 -7.00 -3.97 -27.70
C LEU A 33 -6.32 -3.43 -26.44
N ASP A 34 -5.28 -2.61 -26.59
CA ASP A 34 -4.62 -1.93 -25.46
C ASP A 34 -5.57 -1.00 -24.71
N HIS A 35 -6.39 -0.25 -25.45
CA HIS A 35 -7.39 0.62 -24.83
C HIS A 35 -8.48 -0.20 -24.12
N LEU A 36 -8.91 -1.32 -24.69
CA LEU A 36 -9.83 -2.23 -24.00
C LEU A 36 -9.18 -2.84 -22.75
N ALA A 37 -7.89 -3.20 -22.79
CA ALA A 37 -7.16 -3.69 -21.63
C ALA A 37 -7.13 -2.63 -20.52
N GLN A 38 -6.94 -1.36 -20.89
CA GLN A 38 -6.97 -0.26 -19.94
C GLN A 38 -8.37 -0.05 -19.35
N MET A 39 -9.43 -0.15 -20.15
CA MET A 39 -10.81 -0.10 -19.64
C MET A 39 -11.06 -1.18 -18.58
N VAL A 40 -10.54 -2.41 -18.76
CA VAL A 40 -10.63 -3.47 -17.74
C VAL A 40 -9.87 -3.07 -16.46
N LYS A 41 -8.66 -2.51 -16.59
CA LYS A 41 -7.86 -2.03 -15.45
C LYS A 41 -8.55 -0.89 -14.70
N ASP A 42 -9.29 -0.05 -15.41
CA ASP A 42 -10.08 1.05 -14.86
C ASP A 42 -11.45 0.59 -14.33
N ASN A 43 -11.71 -0.72 -14.27
CA ASN A 43 -13.00 -1.31 -13.88
C ASN A 43 -14.21 -0.81 -14.70
N THR A 44 -13.98 -0.49 -15.98
CA THR A 44 -15.04 -0.11 -16.91
C THR A 44 -15.57 -1.34 -17.65
N ASP A 45 -16.83 -1.69 -17.41
CA ASP A 45 -17.47 -2.83 -18.05
C ASP A 45 -17.82 -2.56 -19.52
N PHE A 46 -17.53 -3.55 -20.38
CA PHE A 46 -17.92 -3.51 -21.78
C PHE A 46 -18.44 -4.85 -22.32
N VAL A 47 -19.13 -4.79 -23.45
CA VAL A 47 -19.45 -5.95 -24.31
C VAL A 47 -18.82 -5.75 -25.66
N VAL A 48 -18.40 -6.85 -26.29
CA VAL A 48 -17.96 -6.84 -27.69
C VAL A 48 -18.90 -7.70 -28.53
N TYR A 49 -19.49 -7.08 -29.55
CA TYR A 49 -20.29 -7.78 -30.55
C TYR A 49 -19.56 -7.84 -31.89
N ASP A 50 -19.71 -8.95 -32.61
CA ASP A 50 -19.32 -9.02 -34.01
C ASP A 50 -20.28 -8.17 -34.85
N ALA A 51 -19.74 -7.25 -35.65
CA ALA A 51 -20.54 -6.33 -36.45
C ALA A 51 -21.25 -7.01 -37.64
N LYS A 52 -20.79 -8.18 -38.07
CA LYS A 52 -21.41 -8.96 -39.17
C LYS A 52 -22.49 -9.90 -38.65
N THR A 53 -22.18 -10.66 -37.60
CA THR A 53 -23.10 -11.71 -37.11
C THR A 53 -23.96 -11.25 -35.94
N GLY A 54 -23.53 -10.23 -35.20
CA GLY A 54 -24.18 -9.77 -33.98
C GLY A 54 -23.92 -10.66 -32.76
N ASP A 55 -23.00 -11.62 -32.86
CA ASP A 55 -22.66 -12.54 -31.78
C ASP A 55 -21.88 -11.84 -30.67
N ASP A 56 -22.12 -12.24 -29.42
CA ASP A 56 -21.32 -11.82 -28.28
C ASP A 56 -19.96 -12.54 -28.32
N ILE A 57 -18.92 -11.76 -28.60
CA ILE A 57 -17.54 -12.21 -28.71
C ILE A 57 -16.69 -11.61 -27.58
N THR A 58 -17.31 -11.17 -26.49
CA THR A 58 -16.61 -10.56 -25.35
C THR A 58 -15.56 -11.51 -24.78
N ARG A 59 -15.92 -12.78 -24.58
CA ARG A 59 -14.99 -13.82 -24.07
C ARG A 59 -13.74 -14.00 -24.95
N PRO A 60 -13.84 -14.29 -26.26
CA PRO A 60 -12.64 -14.46 -27.08
C PRO A 60 -11.80 -13.19 -27.20
N VAL A 61 -12.42 -11.99 -27.17
CA VAL A 61 -11.67 -10.73 -27.17
C VAL A 61 -10.90 -10.52 -25.86
N LEU A 62 -11.51 -10.80 -24.70
CA LEU A 62 -10.80 -10.76 -23.42
C LEU A 62 -9.65 -11.76 -23.36
N THR A 63 -9.84 -12.98 -23.86
CA THR A 63 -8.75 -13.96 -23.98
C THR A 63 -7.61 -13.45 -24.86
N GLN A 64 -7.93 -12.79 -25.99
CA GLN A 64 -6.92 -12.20 -26.86
C GLN A 64 -6.13 -11.10 -26.15
N ILE A 65 -6.79 -10.24 -25.37
CA ILE A 65 -6.13 -9.20 -24.57
C ILE A 65 -5.12 -9.82 -23.59
N ILE A 66 -5.51 -10.89 -22.88
CA ILE A 66 -4.61 -11.58 -21.94
C ILE A 66 -3.35 -12.10 -22.65
N VAL A 67 -3.49 -12.71 -23.84
CA VAL A 67 -2.36 -13.22 -24.62
C VAL A 67 -1.47 -12.08 -25.14
N GLU A 68 -2.06 -10.95 -25.57
CA GLU A 68 -1.27 -9.79 -26.01
C GLU A 68 -0.51 -9.15 -24.83
N GLU A 69 -1.10 -9.04 -23.64
CA GLU A 69 -0.40 -8.53 -22.44
C GLU A 69 0.74 -9.46 -22.00
N GLU A 70 0.53 -10.78 -22.01
CA GLU A 70 1.56 -11.77 -21.67
C GLU A 70 2.76 -11.71 -22.64
N ASN A 71 2.51 -11.45 -23.94
CA ASN A 71 3.56 -11.29 -24.94
C ASN A 71 4.38 -9.99 -24.80
N LYS A 72 3.87 -8.98 -24.10
CA LYS A 72 4.59 -7.71 -23.85
C LYS A 72 5.62 -7.81 -22.73
N GLY A 73 5.79 -8.98 -22.11
CA GLY A 73 6.83 -9.25 -21.12
C GLY A 73 6.44 -9.02 -19.66
N GLN A 74 5.16 -8.70 -19.39
CA GLN A 74 4.58 -8.76 -18.05
C GLN A 74 3.97 -10.14 -17.82
N ASN A 75 4.82 -11.17 -17.81
CA ASN A 75 4.38 -12.55 -17.65
C ASN A 75 3.83 -12.79 -16.25
N LEU A 76 2.53 -12.53 -16.08
CA LEU A 76 1.82 -12.71 -14.82
C LEU A 76 1.35 -14.17 -14.65
N LEU A 77 1.30 -14.95 -15.74
CA LEU A 77 0.76 -16.30 -15.74
C LEU A 77 1.87 -17.36 -15.71
N PRO A 78 2.04 -18.10 -14.61
CA PRO A 78 3.03 -19.19 -14.53
C PRO A 78 2.73 -20.30 -15.54
N ILE A 79 3.78 -20.90 -16.12
CA ILE A 79 3.66 -22.04 -17.05
C ILE A 79 2.88 -23.21 -16.43
N SER A 80 3.05 -23.45 -15.13
CA SER A 80 2.31 -24.47 -14.38
C SER A 80 0.80 -24.22 -14.39
N PHE A 81 0.37 -22.97 -14.22
CA PHE A 81 -1.02 -22.58 -14.27
C PHE A 81 -1.62 -22.78 -15.67
N LEU A 82 -0.90 -22.36 -16.73
CA LEU A 82 -1.35 -22.56 -18.11
C LEU A 82 -1.52 -24.05 -18.44
N ARG A 83 -0.59 -24.90 -18.02
CA ARG A 83 -0.68 -26.36 -18.20
C ARG A 83 -1.87 -26.96 -17.47
N GLN A 84 -2.11 -26.56 -16.23
CA GLN A 84 -3.26 -27.01 -15.45
C GLN A 84 -4.57 -26.57 -16.10
N LEU A 85 -4.66 -25.30 -16.51
CA LEU A 85 -5.82 -24.75 -17.20
C LEU A 85 -6.15 -25.58 -18.44
N ILE A 86 -5.17 -25.85 -19.30
CA ILE A 86 -5.36 -26.72 -20.49
C ILE A 86 -5.77 -28.14 -20.10
N GLY A 87 -5.17 -28.73 -19.06
CA GLY A 87 -5.52 -30.08 -18.58
C GLY A 87 -6.99 -30.19 -18.14
N PHE A 88 -7.52 -29.15 -17.50
CA PHE A 88 -8.93 -29.10 -17.10
C PHE A 88 -9.90 -28.88 -18.26
N TYR A 89 -9.45 -28.43 -19.44
CA TYR A 89 -10.30 -28.17 -20.61
C TYR A 89 -10.80 -29.45 -21.31
N GLY A 90 -10.44 -30.65 -20.85
CA GLY A 90 -10.90 -31.94 -21.40
C GLY A 90 -11.46 -32.94 -20.40
N ASP A 91 -11.29 -32.70 -19.09
CA ASP A 91 -11.86 -33.55 -18.04
C ASP A 91 -13.23 -33.05 -17.59
N SER A 92 -14.03 -33.94 -16.99
CA SER A 92 -15.41 -33.75 -16.52
C SER A 92 -15.63 -32.60 -15.50
N LEU A 93 -14.59 -31.82 -15.19
CA LEU A 93 -14.59 -30.67 -14.30
C LEU A 93 -14.82 -29.32 -14.99
N GLN A 94 -15.13 -29.30 -16.31
CA GLN A 94 -15.44 -28.08 -17.06
C GLN A 94 -16.49 -27.17 -16.39
N GLY A 95 -17.41 -27.73 -15.59
CA GLY A 95 -18.42 -26.96 -14.86
C GLY A 95 -17.95 -26.31 -13.56
N LEU A 96 -16.94 -26.87 -12.89
CA LEU A 96 -16.52 -26.42 -11.54
C LEU A 96 -15.38 -25.40 -11.59
N LEU A 97 -14.49 -25.50 -12.59
CA LEU A 97 -13.32 -24.63 -12.69
C LEU A 97 -13.67 -23.13 -12.81
N PRO A 98 -14.65 -22.69 -13.63
CA PRO A 98 -14.97 -21.27 -13.74
C PRO A 98 -15.42 -20.66 -12.41
N SER A 99 -16.28 -21.37 -11.68
CA SER A 99 -16.80 -20.93 -10.38
C SER A 99 -15.69 -20.86 -9.32
N TYR A 100 -14.82 -21.89 -9.27
CA TYR A 100 -13.69 -21.89 -8.35
C TYR A 100 -12.68 -20.77 -8.65
N LEU A 101 -12.36 -20.53 -9.92
CA LEU A 101 -11.45 -19.45 -10.31
C LEU A 101 -12.03 -18.08 -9.96
N GLU A 102 -13.33 -17.87 -10.19
CA GLU A 102 -14.01 -16.63 -9.80
C GLU A 102 -13.95 -16.42 -8.28
N GLN A 103 -14.26 -17.45 -7.49
CA GLN A 103 -14.20 -17.37 -6.04
C GLN A 103 -12.77 -17.15 -5.50
N ALA A 104 -11.78 -17.82 -6.08
CA ALA A 104 -10.38 -17.65 -5.72
C ALA A 104 -9.89 -16.23 -6.04
N MET A 105 -10.25 -15.68 -7.20
CA MET A 105 -9.89 -14.30 -7.59
C MET A 105 -10.59 -13.26 -6.71
N ARG A 106 -11.87 -13.43 -6.41
CA ARG A 106 -12.59 -12.56 -5.45
C ARG A 106 -11.92 -12.58 -4.07
N SER A 107 -11.54 -13.76 -3.59
CA SER A 107 -10.85 -13.89 -2.30
C SER A 107 -9.46 -13.27 -2.32
N PHE A 108 -8.71 -13.43 -3.41
CA PHE A 108 -7.39 -12.83 -3.57
C PHE A 108 -7.46 -11.29 -3.59
N ALA A 109 -8.39 -10.72 -4.36
CA ALA A 109 -8.60 -9.27 -4.41
C ALA A 109 -8.98 -8.71 -3.03
N HIS A 110 -9.89 -9.38 -2.32
CA HIS A 110 -10.28 -8.97 -0.97
C HIS A 110 -9.12 -9.05 0.03
N ASN A 111 -8.30 -10.11 -0.03
CA ASN A 111 -7.12 -10.24 0.83
C ASN A 111 -6.05 -9.17 0.52
N GLN A 112 -5.89 -8.78 -0.75
CA GLN A 112 -4.96 -7.71 -1.14
C GLN A 112 -5.41 -6.35 -0.59
N GLU A 113 -6.71 -6.05 -0.68
CA GLU A 113 -7.30 -4.83 -0.12
C GLU A 113 -7.12 -4.80 1.40
N GLN A 114 -7.50 -5.88 2.09
CA GLN A 114 -7.28 -5.98 3.54
C GLN A 114 -5.81 -5.82 3.91
N MET A 115 -4.88 -6.48 3.22
CA MET A 115 -3.45 -6.35 3.51
C MET A 115 -2.95 -4.93 3.29
N ARG A 116 -3.44 -4.24 2.26
CA ARG A 116 -3.11 -2.82 2.03
C ARG A 116 -3.65 -1.95 3.16
N ASP A 117 -4.88 -2.18 3.60
CA ASP A 117 -5.51 -1.46 4.70
C ASP A 117 -4.78 -1.72 6.00
N TYR A 118 -4.47 -2.98 6.35
CA TYR A 118 -3.65 -3.32 7.51
C TYR A 118 -2.27 -2.67 7.44
N MET A 119 -1.63 -2.63 6.27
CA MET A 119 -0.33 -1.97 6.12
C MET A 119 -0.48 -0.46 6.25
N GLN A 120 -1.51 0.18 5.69
CA GLN A 120 -1.75 1.62 5.83
C GLN A 120 -2.08 2.01 7.26
N ASP A 121 -2.87 1.20 7.96
CA ASP A 121 -3.31 1.42 9.34
C ASP A 121 -2.16 1.13 10.32
N THR A 122 -1.41 0.06 10.09
CA THR A 122 -0.19 -0.25 10.87
C THR A 122 0.94 0.73 10.56
N MET A 123 1.07 1.24 9.33
CA MET A 123 2.09 2.24 8.99
C MET A 123 1.72 3.61 9.58
N HIS A 124 0.44 3.97 9.65
CA HIS A 124 -0.04 5.09 10.49
C HIS A 124 0.26 4.85 11.98
N GLY A 125 0.14 3.60 12.46
CA GLY A 125 0.41 3.23 13.85
C GLY A 125 1.90 3.05 14.22
N MET A 126 2.78 2.76 13.26
CA MET A 126 4.16 2.32 13.48
C MET A 126 5.22 3.29 12.93
N PHE A 127 4.86 4.17 11.98
CA PHE A 127 5.69 5.32 11.61
C PHE A 127 5.15 6.58 12.28
N PRO A 128 5.67 6.98 13.46
CA PRO A 128 5.23 8.16 14.18
C PRO A 128 5.73 9.45 13.51
N PHE A 129 5.87 9.52 12.19
CA PHE A 129 6.31 10.75 11.52
C PHE A 129 5.29 11.89 11.69
N GLY A 130 3.99 11.59 11.71
CA GLY A 130 2.96 12.58 12.04
C GLY A 130 2.98 13.01 13.52
N GLN A 131 3.09 12.04 14.44
CA GLN A 131 3.14 12.34 15.88
C GLN A 131 4.45 13.03 16.33
N PHE A 132 5.60 12.70 15.73
CA PHE A 132 6.86 13.40 15.99
C PHE A 132 6.80 14.85 15.49
N GLU A 133 6.15 15.11 14.36
CA GLU A 133 6.02 16.48 13.86
C GLU A 133 5.16 17.35 14.81
N GLU A 134 4.05 16.81 15.31
CA GLU A 134 3.20 17.48 16.30
C GLU A 134 3.90 17.66 17.64
N MET A 135 4.59 16.64 18.15
CA MET A 135 5.33 16.72 19.41
C MET A 135 6.53 17.67 19.32
N ASN A 136 7.20 17.76 18.17
CA ASN A 136 8.29 18.70 17.94
C ASN A 136 7.79 20.15 17.83
N LYS A 137 6.64 20.38 17.18
CA LYS A 137 5.97 21.69 17.17
C LYS A 137 5.56 22.13 18.57
N GLN A 138 4.99 21.22 19.37
CA GLN A 138 4.60 21.50 20.74
C GLN A 138 5.81 21.78 21.65
N ASN A 139 6.90 21.02 21.51
CA ASN A 139 8.16 21.24 22.23
C ASN A 139 8.81 22.59 21.86
N MET A 140 8.83 22.96 20.57
CA MET A 140 9.35 24.26 20.14
C MET A 140 8.50 25.42 20.65
N ALA A 141 7.16 25.30 20.64
CA ALA A 141 6.27 26.34 21.18
C ALA A 141 6.49 26.56 22.68
N LEU A 142 6.66 25.47 23.44
CA LEU A 142 6.98 25.54 24.88
C LEU A 142 8.35 26.19 25.12
N PHE A 143 9.36 25.85 24.31
CA PHE A 143 10.69 26.46 24.39
C PHE A 143 10.66 27.95 24.04
N GLU A 144 9.97 28.33 22.97
CA GLU A 144 9.81 29.72 22.55
C GLU A 144 9.06 30.54 23.60
N GLN A 145 8.01 29.96 24.19
CA GLN A 145 7.24 30.57 25.27
C GLN A 145 8.09 30.73 26.55
N THR A 146 8.91 29.73 26.88
CA THR A 146 9.85 29.79 28.02
C THR A 146 10.92 30.84 27.77
N MET A 147 11.52 30.87 26.58
CA MET A 147 12.50 31.90 26.19
C MET A 147 11.89 33.30 26.21
N LYS A 148 10.64 33.48 25.76
CA LYS A 148 9.95 34.77 25.84
C LYS A 148 9.64 35.20 27.29
N MET A 149 9.35 34.27 28.19
CA MET A 149 9.18 34.58 29.61
C MET A 149 10.50 34.89 30.33
N PHE A 150 11.60 34.25 29.94
CA PHE A 150 12.93 34.48 30.50
C PHE A 150 13.72 35.62 29.82
N SER A 151 13.38 36.00 28.59
CA SER A 151 13.99 37.11 27.85
C SER A 151 13.89 38.46 28.59
N PRO A 152 12.74 38.87 29.17
CA PRO A 152 12.68 40.10 29.97
C PRO A 152 13.43 40.00 31.30
N PHE A 153 13.76 38.78 31.77
CA PHE A 153 14.60 38.56 32.95
C PHE A 153 16.10 38.68 32.58
N LEU A 154 16.54 38.03 31.49
CA LEU A 154 17.89 38.15 30.93
C LEU A 154 18.22 39.57 30.47
N ALA A 155 17.27 40.28 29.83
CA ALA A 155 17.43 41.67 29.42
C ALA A 155 17.54 42.61 30.62
N LYS A 156 16.75 42.38 31.69
CA LYS A 156 16.88 43.14 32.96
C LYS A 156 18.16 42.85 33.72
N GLU A 157 18.72 41.65 33.58
CA GLU A 157 19.98 41.25 34.21
C GLU A 157 21.19 41.84 33.47
N GLN A 158 21.10 42.00 32.14
CA GLN A 158 22.07 42.76 31.34
C GLN A 158 22.02 44.28 31.59
N GLU A 159 20.83 44.88 31.77
CA GLU A 159 20.72 46.31 32.12
C GLU A 159 21.14 46.62 33.57
N ARG A 160 20.99 45.66 34.51
CA ARG A 160 21.49 45.83 35.89
C ARG A 160 23.01 45.66 36.02
N ALA A 161 23.66 44.93 35.11
CA ALA A 161 25.11 44.74 35.12
C ALA A 161 25.92 45.94 34.61
N GLN A 162 25.28 46.92 33.96
CA GLN A 162 25.99 48.07 33.38
C GLN A 162 26.01 49.33 34.28
N ASN A 163 25.36 49.29 35.46
CA ASN A 163 25.21 50.50 36.28
C ASN A 163 25.47 50.32 37.79
N ASN A 164 26.20 49.28 38.21
CA ASN A 164 26.83 49.26 39.54
C ASN A 164 28.01 48.29 39.58
N GLY A 165 29.21 48.85 39.76
CA GLY A 165 30.43 48.09 39.94
C GLY A 165 30.45 47.40 41.31
N THR A 166 30.24 46.09 41.33
CA THR A 166 30.81 45.16 42.32
C THR A 166 30.65 43.74 41.79
N ALA A 167 31.75 43.00 41.68
CA ALA A 167 31.71 41.57 41.36
C ALA A 167 30.94 40.80 42.45
N PRO A 168 30.18 39.78 42.05
CA PRO A 168 30.47 38.47 42.62
C PRO A 168 30.52 37.38 41.54
N SER A 169 31.60 36.61 41.63
CA SER A 169 31.75 35.29 41.03
C SER A 169 30.61 34.37 41.47
N GLY A 170 30.01 33.65 40.52
CA GLY A 170 29.11 32.53 40.84
C GLY A 170 28.01 32.28 39.82
N THR A 171 28.36 31.98 38.58
CA THR A 171 27.42 31.35 37.63
C THR A 171 26.97 30.01 38.20
N PRO A 172 25.67 29.72 38.38
CA PRO A 172 25.22 28.34 38.55
C PRO A 172 25.40 27.66 37.20
N ARG A 173 26.43 26.82 37.10
CA ARG A 173 26.57 25.85 36.00
C ARG A 173 25.27 25.03 35.95
N PRO A 174 24.58 24.89 34.81
CA PRO A 174 23.53 23.90 34.71
C PRO A 174 24.20 22.54 34.84
N THR A 175 23.99 21.88 35.99
CA THR A 175 24.38 20.49 36.18
C THR A 175 23.62 19.67 35.15
N ALA A 176 24.37 19.06 34.22
CA ALA A 176 23.85 18.05 33.32
C ALA A 176 23.04 17.02 34.14
N PRO A 177 21.87 16.57 33.64
CA PRO A 177 21.10 15.56 34.35
C PRO A 177 21.95 14.30 34.52
N ASP A 178 22.03 13.86 35.78
CA ASP A 178 22.70 12.68 36.33
C ASP A 178 23.22 11.66 35.31
N ALA A 179 24.55 11.60 35.18
CA ALA A 179 25.25 10.48 34.52
C ALA A 179 24.81 9.12 35.12
N ALA A 180 24.53 9.09 36.42
CA ALA A 180 24.05 7.90 37.13
C ALA A 180 22.70 7.37 36.59
N LYS A 181 21.82 8.24 36.07
CA LYS A 181 20.54 7.80 35.48
C LYS A 181 20.73 7.23 34.07
N ARG A 182 21.69 7.76 33.29
CA ARG A 182 22.05 7.21 31.98
C ARG A 182 22.70 5.84 32.12
N ASP A 183 23.59 5.67 33.09
CA ASP A 183 24.25 4.39 33.35
C ASP A 183 23.24 3.31 33.78
N ALA A 184 22.30 3.66 34.67
CA ALA A 184 21.22 2.74 35.06
C ALA A 184 20.32 2.33 33.87
N SER A 185 19.99 3.27 32.98
CA SER A 185 19.21 2.95 31.77
C SER A 185 19.99 2.10 30.77
N LEU A 186 21.31 2.25 30.68
CA LEU A 186 22.15 1.43 29.80
C LEU A 186 22.29 -0.02 30.31
N ASP A 187 22.42 -0.20 31.62
CA ASP A 187 22.46 -1.53 32.23
C ASP A 187 21.13 -2.28 32.08
N GLU A 188 20.00 -1.57 32.21
CA GLU A 188 18.66 -2.13 32.00
C GLU A 188 18.44 -2.57 30.54
N LEU A 189 18.87 -1.76 29.58
CA LEU A 189 18.82 -2.08 28.14
C LEU A 189 19.70 -3.29 27.79
N LYS A 190 20.89 -3.39 28.40
CA LYS A 190 21.80 -4.52 28.20
C LYS A 190 21.20 -5.83 28.73
N SER A 191 20.58 -5.77 29.90
CA SER A 191 19.88 -6.92 30.50
C SER A 191 18.72 -7.40 29.62
N GLN A 192 17.93 -6.49 29.05
CA GLN A 192 16.85 -6.85 28.13
C GLN A 192 17.37 -7.51 26.84
N LEU A 193 18.49 -7.05 26.29
CA LEU A 193 19.10 -7.65 25.10
C LEU A 193 19.56 -9.10 25.36
N GLU A 194 20.19 -9.34 26.51
CA GLU A 194 20.63 -10.69 26.90
C GLU A 194 19.43 -11.65 27.11
N ALA A 195 18.36 -11.16 27.74
CA ALA A 195 17.14 -11.94 27.92
C ALA A 195 16.48 -12.32 26.58
N MET A 196 16.44 -11.39 25.62
CA MET A 196 15.90 -11.63 24.29
C MET A 196 16.77 -12.61 23.49
N GLN A 197 18.09 -12.51 23.62
CA GLN A 197 19.03 -13.44 22.98
C GLN A 197 18.90 -14.87 23.54
N ALA A 198 18.69 -15.02 24.85
CA ALA A 198 18.42 -16.31 25.46
C ALA A 198 17.09 -16.92 24.97
N GLN A 199 16.05 -16.10 24.81
CA GLN A 199 14.77 -16.55 24.23
C GLN A 199 14.94 -17.02 22.79
N LEU A 200 15.68 -16.28 21.95
CA LEU A 200 15.95 -16.68 20.56
C LEU A 200 16.72 -18.00 20.49
N ASN A 201 17.76 -18.18 21.31
CA ASN A 201 18.51 -19.42 21.35
C ASN A 201 17.62 -20.61 21.78
N SER A 202 16.74 -20.40 22.77
CA SER A 202 15.79 -21.45 23.20
C SER A 202 14.78 -21.83 22.11
N LEU A 203 14.33 -20.87 21.30
CA LEU A 203 13.43 -21.10 20.17
C LEU A 203 14.12 -21.84 19.01
N VAL A 204 15.38 -21.49 18.74
CA VAL A 204 16.19 -22.16 17.71
C VAL A 204 16.52 -23.60 18.14
N GLU A 205 16.84 -23.83 19.40
CA GLU A 205 17.15 -25.17 19.91
C GLU A 205 15.91 -26.09 19.94
N ASN A 206 14.73 -25.54 20.28
CA ASN A 206 13.47 -26.29 20.19
C ASN A 206 13.05 -26.59 18.74
N LYS A 207 13.43 -25.76 17.77
CA LYS A 207 13.14 -26.00 16.34
C LYS A 207 14.01 -27.11 15.74
N ASN A 208 15.23 -27.32 16.26
CA ASN A 208 16.14 -28.38 15.80
C ASN A 208 15.87 -29.76 16.43
N ARG A 209 14.94 -29.87 17.40
CA ARG A 209 14.56 -31.15 18.06
C ARG A 209 13.24 -31.75 17.55
N LYS A 210 12.67 -31.21 16.48
CA LYS A 210 11.53 -31.78 15.74
C LYS A 210 11.94 -32.06 14.30
#